data_AF-A0A0W7WE56-F1
#
_entry.id   AF-A0A0W7WE56-F1
#
_cell.length_a   1.000
_cell.length_b   1.000
_cell.length_c   1.000
_cell.angle_alpha   90.00
_cell.angle_beta   90.00
_cell.angle_gamma   90.00
#
_symmetry.space_group_name_H-M   'P 1'
#
loop_
_entity.id
_entity.type
_entity.pdbx_description
1 polymer ?
#
loop_
_entity_poly.entity_id
_entity_poly.type
_entity_poly.pdbx_seq_one_letter_code
_entity_poly.pdbx_strand_id
1 'polypeptide(L)'
;MQGRSRDPRTAEEKDAERQAFAAAARTSVEEVRALEEALREVPIEHILEELFGPDHGAFYDGGEDLWIVPNPKHQGPGFGFIAIRSDRSWFAGVVGSEAVQ
;
A
#
# COMPACT_ATOMS: atom_id res chain seq x y z
N MET A 1 0.83 -5.73 -19.08
CA MET A 1 1.93 -4.76 -18.87
C MET A 1 1.67 -4.12 -17.54
N GLN A 2 2.47 -4.44 -16.51
CA GLN A 2 2.40 -3.70 -15.25
C GLN A 2 2.95 -2.29 -15.52
N GLY A 3 2.10 -1.28 -15.39
CA GLY A 3 2.51 0.11 -15.52
C GLY A 3 3.51 0.47 -14.43
N ARG A 4 4.36 1.46 -14.68
CA ARG A 4 5.21 2.03 -13.63
C ARG A 4 4.30 2.53 -12.51
N SER A 5 4.49 2.05 -11.28
CA SER A 5 3.72 2.47 -10.10
C SER A 5 3.59 3.99 -10.04
N ARG A 6 2.38 4.47 -9.68
CA ARG A 6 2.05 5.89 -9.51
C ARG A 6 2.44 6.43 -8.13
N ASP A 7 3.38 5.79 -7.44
CA ASP A 7 3.92 6.29 -6.18
C ASP A 7 4.65 7.63 -6.41
N PRO A 8 4.20 8.74 -5.79
CA PRO A 8 4.73 10.07 -6.04
C PRO A 8 6.10 10.31 -5.41
N ARG A 9 6.56 9.43 -4.51
CA ARG A 9 7.84 9.58 -3.82
C ARG A 9 9.01 9.48 -4.79
N THR A 10 10.03 10.33 -4.59
CA THR A 10 11.26 10.27 -5.38
C THR A 10 12.09 9.03 -5.02
N ALA A 11 13.11 8.73 -5.83
CA ALA A 11 14.02 7.62 -5.54
C ALA A 11 14.76 7.84 -4.21
N GLU A 12 15.16 9.08 -3.92
CA GLU A 12 15.85 9.48 -2.70
C GLU A 12 14.95 9.31 -1.46
N GLU A 13 13.67 9.71 -1.56
CA GLU A 13 12.71 9.52 -0.47
C GLU A 13 12.49 8.03 -0.16
N LYS A 14 12.33 7.21 -1.21
CA LYS A 14 12.20 5.75 -1.04
C LYS A 14 13.47 5.13 -0.43
N ASP A 15 14.65 5.61 -0.83
CA ASP A 15 15.91 5.11 -0.27
C ASP A 15 16.13 5.53 1.18
N ALA A 16 15.76 6.76 1.55
CA ALA A 16 15.79 7.22 2.93
C ALA A 16 14.84 6.38 3.82
N GLU A 17 13.65 6.06 3.32
CA GLU A 17 12.68 5.22 4.04
C GLU A 17 13.18 3.78 4.22
N ARG A 18 13.77 3.19 3.19
CA ARG A 18 14.41 1.86 3.30
C ARG A 18 15.55 1.87 4.32
N GLN A 19 16.37 2.92 4.33
CA GLN A 19 17.45 3.07 5.33
C GLN A 19 16.87 3.14 6.75
N ALA A 20 15.81 3.94 6.95
CA ALA A 20 15.16 4.06 8.24
C ALA A 20 14.55 2.72 8.70
N PHE A 21 13.86 2.01 7.80
CA PHE A 21 13.29 0.70 8.09
C PHE A 21 14.38 -0.34 8.39
N ALA A 22 15.43 -0.42 7.57
CA ALA A 22 16.55 -1.33 7.76
C ALA A 22 17.21 -1.13 9.14
N ALA A 23 17.43 0.13 9.53
CA ALA A 23 17.95 0.47 10.85
C ALA A 23 17.01 0.04 11.99
N ALA A 24 15.71 0.29 11.86
CA ALA A 24 14.71 -0.08 12.86
C ALA A 24 14.56 -1.60 13.00
N ALA A 25 14.54 -2.32 11.88
CA ALA A 25 14.40 -3.77 11.81
C ALA A 25 15.73 -4.53 12.03
N ARG A 26 16.85 -3.81 12.19
CA ARG A 26 18.22 -4.36 12.33
C ARG A 26 18.60 -5.31 11.19
N THR A 27 18.27 -4.91 9.97
CA THR A 27 18.55 -5.62 8.71
C THR A 27 19.28 -4.68 7.75
N SER A 28 19.70 -5.17 6.60
CA SER A 28 20.33 -4.37 5.55
C SER A 28 19.31 -3.74 4.60
N VAL A 29 19.71 -2.66 3.91
CA VAL A 29 18.87 -2.05 2.87
C VAL A 29 18.67 -3.00 1.69
N GLU A 30 19.67 -3.83 1.41
CA GLU A 30 19.65 -4.85 0.37
C GLU A 30 18.60 -5.93 0.66
N GLU A 31 18.48 -6.39 1.91
CA GLU A 31 17.43 -7.33 2.33
C GLU A 31 16.03 -6.71 2.21
N VAL A 32 15.89 -5.43 2.56
CA VAL A 32 14.61 -4.70 2.38
C VAL A 32 14.25 -4.61 0.90
N ARG A 33 15.21 -4.27 0.03
CA ARG A 33 14.99 -4.23 -1.43
C ARG A 33 14.61 -5.60 -1.99
N ALA A 34 15.28 -6.66 -1.53
CA ALA A 34 14.97 -8.03 -1.95
C ALA A 34 13.56 -8.44 -1.51
N LEU A 35 13.15 -8.06 -0.30
CA LEU A 35 11.79 -8.29 0.19
C LEU A 35 10.76 -7.52 -0.63
N GLU A 36 10.98 -6.23 -0.91
CA GLU A 36 10.09 -5.43 -1.76
C GLU A 36 9.92 -6.05 -3.15
N GLU A 37 11.00 -6.54 -3.76
CA GLU A 37 10.94 -7.21 -5.06
C GLU A 37 10.19 -8.54 -4.98
N ALA A 38 10.46 -9.36 -3.95
CA ALA A 38 9.73 -10.60 -3.74
C ALA A 38 8.22 -10.36 -3.54
N LEU A 39 7.84 -9.29 -2.83
CA LEU A 39 6.43 -8.93 -2.62
C LEU A 39 5.71 -8.53 -3.91
N ARG A 40 6.42 -7.98 -4.91
CA ARG A 40 5.82 -7.63 -6.21
C ARG A 40 5.42 -8.86 -7.02
N GLU A 41 6.16 -9.96 -6.86
CA GLU A 41 5.88 -11.23 -7.52
C GLU A 41 4.69 -11.98 -6.89
N VAL A 42 4.31 -11.64 -5.65
CA VAL A 42 3.13 -12.22 -5.01
C VAL A 42 1.87 -11.65 -5.65
N PRO A 43 0.90 -12.46 -6.12
CA PRO A 43 -0.37 -11.98 -6.61
C PRO A 43 -1.04 -11.03 -5.62
N ILE A 44 -1.58 -9.91 -6.10
CA ILE A 44 -2.15 -8.88 -5.22
C ILE A 44 -3.37 -9.39 -4.46
N GLU A 45 -4.14 -10.29 -5.07
CA GLU A 45 -5.28 -10.96 -4.44
C GLU A 45 -4.83 -11.72 -3.19
N HIS A 46 -3.70 -12.43 -3.27
CA HIS A 46 -3.15 -13.16 -2.13
C HIS A 46 -2.69 -12.21 -1.02
N ILE A 47 -2.05 -11.08 -1.37
CA ILE A 47 -1.68 -10.06 -0.38
C ILE A 47 -2.92 -9.47 0.31
N LEU A 48 -3.99 -9.20 -0.43
CA LEU A 48 -5.21 -8.65 0.12
C LEU A 48 -5.91 -9.63 1.08
N GLU A 49 -6.01 -10.90 0.68
CA GLU A 49 -6.58 -11.96 1.52
C GLU A 49 -5.77 -12.18 2.81
N GLU A 50 -4.43 -12.24 2.72
CA GLU A 50 -3.56 -12.44 3.90
C GLU A 50 -3.60 -11.25 4.87
N LEU A 51 -3.67 -10.02 4.37
CA LEU A 51 -3.65 -8.82 5.22
C LEU A 51 -5.02 -8.45 5.80
N PHE A 52 -6.10 -8.70 5.05
CA PHE A 52 -7.43 -8.17 5.36
C PHE A 52 -8.52 -9.25 5.45
N GLY A 53 -8.19 -10.51 5.16
CA GLY A 53 -9.13 -11.63 5.15
C GLY A 53 -9.90 -11.78 3.83
N PRO A 54 -10.66 -12.89 3.66
CA PRO A 54 -11.34 -13.21 2.40
C PRO A 54 -12.46 -12.23 2.03
N ASP A 55 -13.08 -11.56 3.01
CA ASP A 55 -14.16 -10.58 2.81
C ASP A 55 -13.64 -9.14 2.89
N HIS A 56 -12.40 -8.91 2.44
CA HIS A 56 -11.70 -7.62 2.59
C HIS A 56 -12.40 -6.44 1.91
N GLY A 57 -13.30 -6.68 0.94
CA GLY A 57 -14.08 -5.62 0.29
C GLY A 57 -13.24 -4.63 -0.52
N ALA A 58 -12.08 -5.08 -1.03
CA ALA A 58 -11.19 -4.21 -1.80
C ALA A 58 -11.79 -3.95 -3.18
N PHE A 59 -11.65 -2.72 -3.67
CA PHE A 59 -11.93 -2.38 -5.06
C PHE A 59 -10.66 -1.89 -5.73
N TYR A 60 -10.53 -2.14 -7.03
CA TYR A 60 -9.42 -1.65 -7.83
C TYR A 60 -9.83 -0.39 -8.60
N ASP A 61 -9.12 0.71 -8.36
CA ASP A 61 -9.16 1.92 -9.18
C ASP A 61 -8.06 1.84 -10.23
N GLY A 62 -8.43 1.47 -11.46
CA GLY A 62 -7.51 1.38 -12.59
C GLY A 62 -7.07 2.74 -13.14
N GLY A 63 -7.75 3.83 -12.78
CA GLY A 63 -7.29 5.19 -13.10
C GLY A 63 -6.04 5.53 -12.29
N GLU A 64 -6.07 5.25 -10.99
CA GLU A 64 -4.98 5.57 -10.06
C GLU A 64 -4.00 4.41 -9.79
N ASP A 65 -4.29 3.22 -10.32
CA ASP A 65 -3.52 1.98 -10.07
C ASP A 65 -3.45 1.63 -8.57
N LEU A 66 -4.62 1.61 -7.94
CA LEU A 66 -4.79 1.41 -6.50
C LEU A 66 -5.81 0.31 -6.18
N TRP A 67 -5.43 -0.60 -5.28
CA TRP A 67 -6.37 -1.43 -4.55
C TRP A 67 -6.73 -0.71 -3.26
N ILE A 68 -8.00 -0.38 -3.08
CA ILE A 68 -8.51 0.39 -1.95
C ILE A 68 -9.36 -0.51 -1.07
N VAL A 69 -8.95 -0.65 0.18
CA VAL A 69 -9.57 -1.48 1.21
C VAL A 69 -10.21 -0.58 2.25
N PRO A 70 -11.48 -0.78 2.63
CA PRO A 70 -12.06 -0.10 3.79
C PRO A 70 -11.21 -0.34 5.05
N ASN A 71 -10.95 0.70 5.83
CA ASN A 71 -10.24 0.57 7.10
C ASN A 71 -11.26 0.38 8.25
N PRO A 72 -11.49 -0.84 8.75
CA PRO A 72 -12.50 -1.08 9.78
C PRO A 72 -12.14 -0.45 11.14
N LYS A 73 -10.89 -0.02 11.33
CA LYS A 73 -10.44 0.64 12.56
C LYS A 73 -10.76 2.13 12.60
N HIS A 74 -11.18 2.73 11.48
CA HIS A 74 -11.61 4.13 11.46
C HIS A 74 -13.00 4.28 12.07
N GLN A 75 -13.11 5.06 13.15
CA GLN A 75 -14.36 5.31 13.87
C GLN A 75 -14.84 6.76 13.76
N GLY A 76 -14.08 7.62 13.07
CA GLY A 76 -14.42 9.03 12.89
C GLY A 76 -15.39 9.24 11.72
N PRO A 77 -15.88 10.49 11.52
CA PRO A 77 -16.68 10.83 10.35
C PRO A 77 -15.99 10.48 9.03
N GLY A 78 -16.78 10.22 7.99
CA GLY A 78 -16.28 9.90 6.66
C GLY A 78 -15.90 8.42 6.49
N PHE A 79 -15.06 8.16 5.49
CA PHE A 79 -14.63 6.81 5.09
C PHE A 79 -13.11 6.67 5.20
N GLY A 80 -12.65 5.85 6.15
CA GLY A 80 -11.24 5.49 6.27
C GLY A 80 -10.89 4.36 5.33
N PHE A 81 -9.71 4.41 4.71
CA PHE A 81 -9.23 3.39 3.78
C PHE A 81 -7.73 3.14 3.90
N ILE A 82 -7.31 2.00 3.38
CA ILE A 82 -5.92 1.64 3.09
C ILE A 82 -5.83 1.41 1.59
N ALA A 83 -4.90 2.09 0.92
CA ALA A 83 -4.67 1.97 -0.51
C ALA A 83 -3.30 1.37 -0.78
N ILE A 84 -3.25 0.35 -1.64
CA ILE A 84 -2.05 -0.38 -2.05
C ILE A 84 -1.83 -0.16 -3.54
N ARG A 85 -0.60 0.20 -3.93
CA ARG A 85 -0.18 0.37 -5.33
C ARG A 85 0.36 -0.94 -5.91
N SER A 86 0.52 -0.99 -7.22
CA SER A 86 1.13 -2.15 -7.91
C SER A 86 2.53 -2.51 -7.43
N ASP A 87 3.35 -1.51 -7.03
CA ASP A 87 4.68 -1.73 -6.44
C ASP A 87 4.66 -2.16 -4.96
N ARG A 88 3.46 -2.35 -4.40
CA ARG A 88 3.18 -2.73 -3.01
C ARG A 88 3.51 -1.69 -1.97
N SER A 89 3.86 -0.47 -2.39
CA SER A 89 3.75 0.67 -1.49
C SER A 89 2.28 0.90 -1.14
N TRP A 90 2.06 1.44 0.05
CA TRP A 90 0.71 1.68 0.54
C TRP A 90 0.63 2.98 1.33
N PHE A 91 -0.59 3.44 1.54
CA PHE A 91 -0.88 4.55 2.44
C PHE A 91 -2.30 4.39 3.01
N ALA A 92 -2.58 5.06 4.12
CA ALA A 92 -3.92 5.15 4.67
C ALA A 92 -4.46 6.57 4.53
N GLY A 93 -5.77 6.70 4.39
CA GLY A 93 -6.44 7.99 4.25
C GLY A 93 -7.84 7.98 4.81
N VAL A 94 -8.45 9.16 4.92
CA VAL A 94 -9.85 9.35 5.28
C VAL A 94 -10.48 10.30 4.27
N VAL A 95 -11.55 9.86 3.63
CA VAL A 95 -12.42 10.73 2.82
C VAL A 95 -13.41 11.39 3.76
N GLY A 96 -13.42 12.72 3.82
CA GLY A 96 -14.35 13.47 4.66
C GLY A 96 -15.81 13.22 4.28
N SER A 97 -16.71 13.29 5.25
CA SER A 97 -18.15 13.03 5.04
C SER A 97 -18.81 13.94 4.00
N GLU A 98 -18.25 15.12 3.74
CA GLU A 98 -18.76 16.05 2.72
C GLU A 98 -18.48 15.59 1.28
N ALA A 99 -17.53 14.65 1.10
CA ALA A 99 -17.11 14.12 -0.18
C ALA A 99 -17.71 12.74 -0.52
N VAL A 100 -18.41 12.12 0.44
CA VAL A 100 -19.12 10.85 0.24
C VAL A 100 -20.59 11.20 -0.08
N GLN A 101 -20.94 11.28 -1.37
CA GLN A 101 -22.31 11.43 -1.86
C GLN A 101 -22.83 10.13 -2.46
#